data_AF-A0A7C6YXB9-F1
#
_entry.id   AF-A0A7C6YXB9-F1
#
_cell.length_a   1.000
_cell.length_b   1.000
_cell.length_c   1.000
_cell.angle_alpha   90.00
_cell.angle_beta   90.00
_cell.angle_gamma   90.00
#
_symmetry.space_group_name_H-M   'P 1'
#
loop_
_entity.id
_entity.type
_entity.pdbx_description
1 polymer ?
#
loop_
_entity_poly.entity_id
_entity_poly.type
_entity_poly.pdbx_seq_one_letter_code
_entity_poly.pdbx_strand_id
1 'polypeptide(L)'
;MKKTSVLVLILLLSSLVFAQQIYTAPKAPSKMKIDGKLDEWSNVPYINLDSAEYLVLANRNWAGPQDLSGKIYVMWDEEYLYLACDIVDNVVLQEKEGSYLFQ
;
A
#
# COMPACT_ATOMS: atom_id res chain seq x y z
N MET A 1 44.06 17.58 5.28
CA MET A 1 42.74 17.97 5.81
C MET A 1 41.66 18.15 4.74
N LYS A 2 41.90 18.80 3.59
CA LYS A 2 40.84 18.99 2.56
C LYS A 2 40.42 17.72 1.78
N LYS A 3 41.36 16.83 1.43
CA LYS A 3 41.08 15.62 0.62
C LYS A 3 40.38 14.49 1.40
N THR A 4 40.69 14.36 2.69
CA THR A 4 40.08 13.38 3.60
C THR A 4 38.62 13.71 3.91
N SER A 5 38.27 15.00 4.06
CA SER A 5 36.88 15.42 4.28
C SER A 5 35.96 15.19 3.08
N VAL A 6 36.46 15.31 1.85
CA VAL A 6 35.67 15.05 0.64
C VAL A 6 35.35 13.55 0.48
N LEU A 7 36.29 12.66 0.79
CA LEU A 7 36.05 11.22 0.74
C LEU A 7 35.00 10.75 1.75
N VAL A 8 35.03 11.29 2.97
CA VAL A 8 34.04 10.97 4.02
C VAL A 8 32.64 11.44 3.61
N LEU A 9 32.53 12.60 2.97
CA LEU A 9 31.26 13.12 2.47
C LEU A 9 30.67 12.25 1.35
N ILE A 10 31.50 11.78 0.41
CA ILE A 10 31.07 10.90 -0.69
C ILE A 10 30.63 9.53 -0.17
N LEU A 11 31.33 8.96 0.82
CA LEU A 11 30.95 7.70 1.46
C LEU A 11 29.61 7.80 2.20
N LEU A 12 29.35 8.91 2.91
CA LEU A 12 28.08 9.16 3.59
C LEU A 12 26.90 9.37 2.63
N LEU A 13 27.14 9.92 1.43
CA LEU A 13 26.13 10.04 0.38
C LEU A 13 25.81 8.70 -0.29
N SER A 14 26.77 7.78 -0.38
CA SER A 14 26.58 6.47 -1.00
C SER A 14 25.80 5.46 -0.14
N SER A 15 25.62 5.72 1.17
CA SER A 15 24.85 4.88 2.08
C SER A 15 23.34 5.13 2.06
N LEU A 16 22.84 5.99 1.16
CA LEU A 16 21.41 6.09 0.86
C LEU A 16 20.99 4.89 0.02
N VAL A 17 21.01 3.71 0.62
CA VAL A 17 20.29 2.55 0.10
C VAL A 17 18.81 2.87 0.28
N PHE A 18 18.14 3.24 -0.81
CA PHE A 18 16.69 3.25 -0.82
C PHE A 18 16.23 1.81 -0.65
N ALA A 19 15.80 1.43 0.56
CA ALA A 19 15.13 0.17 0.77
C ALA A 19 13.83 0.22 -0.04
N GLN A 20 13.79 -0.52 -1.13
CA GLN A 20 12.56 -0.69 -1.89
C GLN A 20 11.57 -1.45 -1.01
N GLN A 21 10.34 -0.95 -0.91
CA GLN A 21 9.30 -1.61 -0.13
C GLN A 21 8.95 -2.93 -0.81
N ILE A 22 9.26 -4.05 -0.13
CA ILE A 22 8.95 -5.40 -0.62
C ILE A 22 7.66 -5.84 0.04
N TYR A 23 6.68 -6.20 -0.78
CA TYR A 23 5.43 -6.80 -0.32
C TYR A 23 5.41 -8.27 -0.71
N THR A 24 4.97 -9.11 0.23
CA THR A 24 4.83 -10.55 0.02
C THR A 24 3.37 -10.95 0.15
N ALA A 25 2.90 -11.80 -0.75
CA ALA A 25 1.61 -12.45 -0.62
C ALA A 25 1.82 -13.86 -0.03
N PRO A 26 1.53 -14.11 1.26
CA PRO A 26 1.61 -15.46 1.81
C PRO A 26 0.52 -16.35 1.20
N LYS A 27 0.76 -17.66 1.24
CA LYS A 27 -0.27 -18.64 0.90
C LYS A 27 -1.38 -18.59 1.95
N ALA A 28 -2.64 -18.64 1.52
CA ALA A 28 -3.80 -18.70 2.40
C ALA A 28 -3.74 -19.97 3.26
N PRO A 29 -4.00 -19.88 4.58
CA PRO A 29 -3.92 -21.03 5.49
C PRO A 29 -5.07 -22.03 5.30
N SER A 30 -6.16 -21.56 4.70
CA SER A 30 -7.37 -22.32 4.39
C SER A 30 -8.12 -21.61 3.26
N LYS A 31 -9.17 -22.24 2.74
CA LYS A 31 -10.08 -21.59 1.81
C LYS A 31 -10.65 -20.31 2.44
N MET A 32 -10.39 -19.18 1.80
CA MET A 32 -10.83 -17.87 2.31
C MET A 32 -12.33 -17.68 2.09
N LYS A 33 -13.00 -17.09 3.08
CA LYS A 33 -14.39 -16.68 2.95
C LYS A 33 -14.46 -15.24 2.46
N ILE A 34 -15.19 -15.01 1.38
CA ILE A 34 -15.34 -13.67 0.77
C ILE A 34 -16.64 -13.04 1.28
N ASP A 35 -16.65 -12.63 2.55
CA ASP A 35 -17.82 -12.05 3.22
C ASP A 35 -17.59 -10.63 3.76
N GLY A 36 -16.44 -10.03 3.45
CA GLY A 36 -16.07 -8.68 3.86
C GLY A 36 -15.57 -8.55 5.30
N LYS A 37 -15.41 -9.66 6.03
CA LYS A 37 -14.76 -9.66 7.35
C LYS A 37 -13.26 -9.86 7.19
N LEU A 38 -12.49 -9.27 8.11
CA LEU A 38 -11.03 -9.29 8.07
C LEU A 38 -10.40 -10.17 9.16
N ASP A 39 -11.21 -11.00 9.84
CA ASP A 39 -10.76 -11.83 10.96
C ASP A 39 -9.60 -12.76 10.55
N GLU A 40 -9.72 -13.41 9.39
CA GLU A 40 -8.69 -14.29 8.82
C GLU A 40 -7.44 -13.56 8.28
N TRP A 41 -7.47 -12.23 8.23
CA TRP A 41 -6.43 -11.38 7.65
C TRP A 41 -5.53 -10.71 8.69
N SER A 42 -5.85 -10.86 9.97
CA SER A 42 -5.23 -10.16 11.11
C SER A 42 -3.69 -10.23 11.18
N ASN A 43 -3.06 -11.28 10.64
CA ASN A 43 -1.60 -11.46 10.65
C ASN A 43 -0.98 -11.44 9.25
N VAL A 44 -1.72 -10.96 8.24
CA VAL A 44 -1.24 -10.89 6.85
C VAL A 44 -0.48 -9.57 6.64
N PRO A 45 0.72 -9.59 6.04
CA PRO A 45 1.41 -8.36 5.67
C PRO A 45 0.57 -7.57 4.66
N TYR A 46 0.58 -6.25 4.78
CA TYR A 46 -0.23 -5.36 3.96
C TYR A 46 0.58 -4.25 3.30
N ILE A 47 0.06 -3.78 2.18
CA ILE A 47 0.45 -2.54 1.52
C ILE A 47 -0.23 -1.40 2.25
N ASN A 48 0.54 -0.45 2.77
CA ASN A 48 0.02 0.72 3.46
C ASN A 48 -0.04 1.91 2.50
N LEU A 49 -1.24 2.42 2.24
CA LEU A 49 -1.50 3.55 1.35
C LEU A 49 -1.99 4.75 2.16
N ASP A 50 -1.07 5.40 2.87
CA ASP A 50 -1.35 6.54 3.76
C ASP A 50 -0.43 7.74 3.48
N SER A 51 0.12 7.82 2.27
CA SER A 51 1.05 8.87 1.85
C SER A 51 0.64 9.47 0.51
N ALA A 52 0.87 10.78 0.37
CA ALA A 52 0.62 11.53 -0.86
C ALA A 52 1.45 11.03 -2.05
N GLU A 53 2.53 10.29 -1.80
CA GLU A 53 3.38 9.71 -2.85
C GLU A 53 2.66 8.67 -3.73
N TYR A 54 1.56 8.07 -3.22
CA TYR A 54 0.77 7.08 -3.94
C TYR A 54 -0.31 7.70 -4.84
N LEU A 55 -0.45 9.03 -4.84
CA LEU A 55 -1.45 9.73 -5.66
C LEU A 55 -0.97 9.84 -7.11
N VAL A 56 -1.60 9.08 -8.02
CA VAL A 56 -1.21 8.99 -9.44
C VAL A 56 -1.76 10.16 -10.27
N LEU A 57 -2.85 10.79 -9.85
CA LEU A 57 -3.48 11.92 -10.53
C LEU A 57 -3.49 13.17 -9.64
N ALA A 58 -3.32 14.33 -10.27
CA ALA A 58 -3.08 15.65 -9.66
C ALA A 58 -4.23 16.23 -8.80
N ASN A 59 -5.11 15.41 -8.24
CA ASN A 59 -6.04 15.84 -7.22
C ASN A 59 -5.29 15.99 -5.88
N ARG A 60 -4.59 17.12 -5.73
CA ARG A 60 -3.78 17.45 -4.55
C ARG A 60 -4.61 17.82 -3.31
N ASN A 61 -5.93 17.69 -3.36
CA ASN A 61 -6.80 18.04 -2.24
C ASN A 61 -6.90 16.95 -1.18
N TRP A 62 -6.13 15.86 -1.32
CA TRP A 62 -6.02 14.84 -0.28
C TRP A 62 -5.58 15.49 1.05
N ALA A 63 -6.49 15.50 2.02
CA ALA A 63 -6.30 16.17 3.30
C ALA A 63 -5.57 15.30 4.35
N GLY A 64 -5.00 14.17 3.92
CA GLY A 64 -4.26 13.23 4.75
C GLY A 64 -4.98 11.88 4.94
N PRO A 65 -4.43 10.95 5.72
CA PRO A 65 -4.92 9.57 5.79
C PRO A 65 -6.36 9.40 6.29
N GLN A 66 -6.89 10.40 6.99
CA GLN A 66 -8.28 10.40 7.45
C GLN A 66 -9.27 10.83 6.35
N ASP A 67 -8.77 11.48 5.30
CA ASP A 67 -9.52 11.83 4.09
C ASP A 67 -9.66 10.62 3.19
N LEU A 68 -8.54 9.96 2.86
CA LEU A 68 -8.53 8.69 2.14
C LEU A 68 -7.25 7.91 2.47
N SER A 69 -7.34 6.70 2.98
CA SER A 69 -6.19 5.79 3.09
C SER A 69 -6.64 4.34 3.04
N GLY A 70 -5.70 3.42 2.89
CA GLY A 70 -6.05 2.01 2.89
C GLY A 70 -4.92 1.07 3.22
N LYS A 71 -5.28 -0.09 3.76
CA LYS A 71 -4.43 -1.27 3.84
C LYS A 71 -4.91 -2.29 2.84
N ILE A 72 -4.01 -2.75 1.96
CA ILE A 72 -4.31 -3.79 0.97
C ILE A 72 -3.57 -5.05 1.37
N TYR A 73 -4.33 -6.12 1.60
CA TYR A 73 -3.82 -7.44 1.93
C TYR A 73 -3.91 -8.32 0.70
N VAL A 74 -2.90 -9.18 0.53
CA VAL A 74 -2.85 -10.13 -0.59
C VAL A 74 -2.49 -11.51 -0.05
N MET A 75 -3.29 -12.51 -0.39
CA MET A 75 -2.99 -13.92 -0.16
C MET A 75 -3.30 -14.71 -1.42
N TRP A 76 -2.83 -15.96 -1.51
CA TRP A 76 -3.11 -16.82 -2.65
C TRP A 76 -3.27 -18.28 -2.23
N ASP A 77 -3.96 -19.07 -3.04
CA ASP A 77 -3.88 -20.53 -3.05
C ASP A 77 -3.78 -21.05 -4.49
N GLU A 78 -3.83 -22.35 -4.68
CA GLU A 78 -3.75 -22.97 -6.00
C GLU A 78 -4.85 -22.54 -6.99
N GLU A 79 -5.98 -22.02 -6.50
CA GLU A 79 -7.16 -21.68 -7.31
C GLU A 79 -7.34 -20.17 -7.47
N TYR A 80 -6.97 -19.37 -6.47
CA TYR A 80 -7.34 -17.96 -6.39
C TYR A 80 -6.20 -17.05 -5.87
N LEU A 81 -6.23 -15.80 -6.34
CA LEU A 81 -5.59 -14.67 -5.68
C LEU A 81 -6.64 -13.91 -4.88
N TYR A 82 -6.41 -13.75 -3.59
CA TYR A 82 -7.31 -13.08 -2.67
C TYR A 82 -6.83 -11.66 -2.38
N LEU A 83 -7.73 -10.70 -2.47
CA LEU A 83 -7.51 -9.31 -2.10
C LEU A 83 -8.49 -8.92 -1.01
N ALA A 84 -7.98 -8.26 0.02
CA ALA A 84 -8.81 -7.58 1.01
C ALA A 84 -8.32 -6.14 1.18
N CYS A 85 -9.27 -5.23 1.40
CA CYS A 85 -9.00 -3.81 1.51
C CYS A 85 -9.68 -3.28 2.78
N ASP A 86 -8.89 -2.72 3.68
CA ASP A 86 -9.37 -1.95 4.84
C ASP A 86 -9.19 -0.47 4.51
N ILE A 87 -10.29 0.22 4.20
CA ILE A 87 -10.28 1.57 3.62
C ILE A 87 -10.87 2.57 4.61
N VAL A 88 -10.15 3.67 4.81
CA VAL A 88 -10.64 4.86 5.51
C VAL A 88 -10.97 5.91 4.46
N ASP A 89 -12.19 6.44 4.52
CA ASP A 89 -12.64 7.54 3.68
C ASP A 89 -13.59 8.42 4.51
N ASN A 90 -13.40 9.74 4.47
CA ASN A 90 -14.29 10.68 5.17
C ASN A 90 -15.62 10.88 4.42
N VAL A 91 -15.67 10.62 3.12
CA VAL A 91 -16.85 10.79 2.25
C VAL A 91 -16.96 9.59 1.32
N VAL A 92 -17.77 8.61 1.71
CA VAL A 92 -18.07 7.47 0.85
C VAL A 92 -19.00 7.90 -0.28
N LEU A 93 -18.43 8.09 -1.47
CA LEU A 93 -19.17 8.48 -2.68
C LEU A 93 -19.15 7.35 -3.72
N GLN A 94 -20.32 6.81 -4.04
CA GLN A 94 -20.49 5.85 -5.13
C GLN A 94 -21.62 6.32 -6.07
N GLU A 95 -21.26 7.16 -7.03
CA GLU A 95 -22.21 7.70 -8.03
C GLU A 95 -22.26 6.88 -9.32
N LYS A 96 -21.26 6.02 -9.55
CA LYS A 96 -21.10 5.28 -10.80
C LYS A 96 -21.39 3.80 -10.57
N GLU A 97 -22.00 3.18 -11.57
CA GLU A 97 -22.35 1.76 -11.55
C GLU A 97 -21.89 1.05 -12.83
N GLY A 98 -21.76 -0.27 -12.76
CA GLY A 98 -21.42 -1.11 -13.90
C GLY A 98 -20.10 -0.71 -14.57
N SER A 99 -20.11 -0.55 -15.90
CA SER A 99 -18.93 -0.19 -16.68
C SER A 99 -18.43 1.24 -16.47
N TYR A 100 -19.19 2.09 -15.76
CA TYR A 100 -18.79 3.46 -15.46
C TYR A 100 -17.97 3.57 -14.18
N LEU A 101 -17.88 2.49 -13.38
CA LEU A 101 -17.13 2.46 -12.12
C LEU A 101 -15.65 2.85 -12.27
N PHE A 102 -15.04 2.54 -13.42
CA PHE A 102 -13.60 2.69 -13.67
C PHE A 102 -13.22 3.89 -14.56
N GLN A 103 -14.16 4.80 -14.83
CA GLN A 103 -13.97 5.96 -15.70
C GLN A 103 -13.69 7.25 -14.93
#